data_AF-A0A7S1TCC0-F1
#
_entry.id   AF-A0A7S1TCC0-F1
#
_cell.length_a   1.000
_cell.length_b   1.000
_cell.length_c   1.000
_cell.angle_alpha   90.00
_cell.angle_beta   90.00
_cell.angle_gamma   90.00
#
_symmetry.space_group_name_H-M   'P 1'
#
loop_
_entity.id
_entity.type
_entity.pdbx_description
1 polymer ?
#
loop_
_entity_poly.entity_id
_entity_poly.type
_entity_poly.pdbx_seq_one_letter_code
_entity_poly.pdbx_strand_id
1 'polypeptide(L)'
;MSSRLAVPFLVTNMGCELVFIVDHRLRDLPESTVPLKKRDEILDDIIRAVFNDALMENVFAEQQLYSMETFRKLLFAMAQSPSMRISQENFDKLFRIMCM
;
A
#
# COMPACT_ATOMS: atom_id res chain seq x y z
N MET A 1 17.51 -4.21 -21.66
CA MET A 1 17.34 -2.78 -21.31
C MET A 1 16.13 -2.69 -20.39
N SER A 2 16.31 -2.39 -19.11
CA SER A 2 15.15 -2.21 -18.20
C SER A 2 14.49 -0.87 -18.47
N SER A 3 13.16 -0.85 -18.56
CA SER A 3 12.38 0.38 -18.70
C SER A 3 12.60 1.28 -17.48
N ARG A 4 13.03 2.53 -17.71
CA ARG A 4 13.30 3.52 -16.66
C ARG A 4 12.05 4.23 -16.12
N LEU A 5 10.89 3.91 -16.70
CA LEU A 5 9.57 4.46 -16.35
C LEU A 5 8.59 3.37 -15.92
N ALA A 6 9.09 2.18 -15.56
CA ALA A 6 8.26 1.10 -15.05
C ALA A 6 7.88 1.25 -13.56
N VAL A 7 8.64 2.04 -12.80
CA VAL A 7 8.43 2.23 -11.36
C VAL A 7 7.09 2.92 -11.04
N PRO A 8 6.65 3.98 -11.73
CA PRO A 8 5.31 4.56 -11.55
C PRO A 8 4.20 3.54 -11.69
N PHE A 9 4.24 2.76 -12.77
CA PHE A 9 3.25 1.73 -13.01
C PHE A 9 3.23 0.69 -11.87
N LEU A 10 4.40 0.20 -11.47
CA LEU A 10 4.52 -0.80 -10.41
C LEU A 10 3.99 -0.28 -9.05
N VAL A 11 4.43 0.91 -8.64
CA VAL A 11 4.09 1.49 -7.32
C VAL A 11 2.62 1.86 -7.27
N THR A 12 2.10 2.54 -8.30
CA THR A 12 0.68 2.91 -8.33
C THR A 12 -0.22 1.69 -8.39
N ASN A 13 0.08 0.70 -9.23
CA ASN A 13 -0.77 -0.48 -9.36
C ASN A 13 -0.85 -1.27 -8.04
N MET A 14 0.29 -1.53 -7.40
CA MET A 14 0.32 -2.25 -6.12
C MET A 14 -0.15 -1.40 -4.95
N GLY A 15 0.01 -0.08 -5.01
CA GLY A 15 -0.59 0.84 -4.06
C GLY A 15 -2.12 0.75 -4.08
N CYS A 16 -2.72 0.71 -5.28
CA CYS A 16 -4.15 0.46 -5.44
C CYS A 16 -4.55 -0.93 -4.90
N GLU A 17 -3.77 -1.97 -5.19
CA GLU A 17 -4.03 -3.32 -4.69
C GLU A 17 -4.01 -3.39 -3.15
N LEU A 18 -3.09 -2.67 -2.51
CA LEU A 18 -3.05 -2.54 -1.05
C LEU A 18 -4.35 -1.91 -0.52
N VAL A 19 -4.78 -0.79 -1.11
CA VAL A 19 -6.03 -0.10 -0.71
C VAL A 19 -7.22 -1.04 -0.89
N PHE A 20 -7.30 -1.73 -2.02
CA PHE A 20 -8.40 -2.65 -2.33
C PHE A 20 -8.50 -3.80 -1.33
N ILE A 21 -7.38 -4.48 -1.05
CA ILE A 21 -7.35 -5.60 -0.09
C ILE A 21 -7.69 -5.13 1.33
N VAL A 22 -7.20 -3.96 1.74
CA VAL A 22 -7.51 -3.41 3.06
C VAL A 22 -8.99 -3.06 3.16
N ASP A 23 -9.56 -2.39 2.17
CA ASP A 23 -11.00 -2.08 2.13
C ASP A 23 -11.85 -3.35 2.22
N HIS A 24 -11.53 -4.36 1.41
CA HIS A 24 -12.22 -5.64 1.43
C HIS A 24 -12.18 -6.28 2.84
N ARG A 25 -11.01 -6.32 3.47
CA ARG A 25 -10.85 -6.86 4.83
C ARG A 25 -11.62 -6.06 5.88
N LEU A 26 -11.64 -4.74 5.77
CA LEU A 26 -12.39 -3.89 6.70
C LEU A 26 -13.90 -4.12 6.57
N ARG A 27 -14.40 -4.35 5.35
CA ARG A 27 -15.82 -4.66 5.09
C ARG A 27 -16.24 -6.01 5.65
N ASP A 28 -15.37 -7.02 5.59
CA ASP A 28 -15.63 -8.35 6.13
C ASP A 28 -15.67 -8.37 7.67
N LEU A 29 -15.08 -7.37 8.34
CA LEU A 29 -15.12 -7.27 9.79
C LEU A 29 -16.49 -6.77 10.28
N PRO A 30 -16.97 -7.26 11.43
CA PRO A 30 -18.15 -6.70 12.09
C PRO A 30 -17.96 -5.22 12.46
N GLU A 31 -19.02 -4.42 12.38
CA GLU A 31 -18.99 -3.00 12.77
C GLU A 31 -18.66 -2.80 14.27
N SER A 32 -18.97 -3.80 15.10
CA SER A 32 -18.58 -3.83 16.51
C SER A 32 -17.06 -3.90 16.73
N THR A 33 -16.29 -4.43 15.76
CA THR A 33 -14.83 -4.52 15.82
C THR A 33 -14.18 -3.25 15.30
N VAL A 34 -14.64 -2.77 14.14
CA VAL A 34 -14.14 -1.55 13.51
C VAL A 34 -15.35 -0.72 13.06
N PRO A 35 -15.68 0.39 13.75
CA PRO A 35 -16.76 1.28 13.36
C PRO A 35 -16.54 1.86 11.96
N LEU A 36 -17.63 2.11 11.21
CA LEU A 36 -17.55 2.63 9.84
C LEU A 36 -16.65 3.86 9.71
N LYS A 37 -16.80 4.84 10.61
CA LYS A 37 -15.95 6.03 10.64
C LYS A 37 -14.45 5.71 10.74
N LYS A 38 -14.08 4.69 11.51
CA LYS A 38 -12.68 4.27 11.63
C LYS A 38 -12.18 3.60 10.35
N ARG A 39 -13.05 2.91 9.62
CA ARG A 39 -12.71 2.31 8.31
C ARG A 39 -12.37 3.41 7.30
N ASP A 40 -13.23 4.44 7.23
CA ASP A 40 -13.00 5.60 6.34
C ASP A 40 -11.68 6.29 6.68
N GLU A 41 -11.41 6.53 7.98
CA GLU A 41 -10.13 7.09 8.43
C GLU A 41 -8.92 6.21 8.04
N ILE A 42 -9.03 4.89 8.13
CA ILE A 42 -7.95 3.97 7.73
C ILE A 42 -7.71 4.05 6.22
N LEU A 43 -8.77 4.06 5.41
CA LEU A 43 -8.65 4.14 3.95
C LEU A 43 -8.07 5.47 3.50
N ASP A 44 -8.54 6.58 4.07
CA ASP A 44 -8.01 7.91 3.79
C ASP A 44 -6.51 8.00 4.12
N ASP A 45 -6.10 7.48 5.26
CA ASP A 45 -4.69 7.48 5.66
C ASP A 45 -3.81 6.65 4.70
N ILE A 46 -4.27 5.47 4.27
CA ILE A 46 -3.52 4.61 3.35
C ILE A 46 -3.47 5.23 1.95
N ILE A 47 -4.58 5.79 1.45
CA ILE A 47 -4.62 6.48 0.15
C ILE A 47 -3.63 7.66 0.17
N ARG A 48 -3.63 8.47 1.25
CA ARG A 48 -2.66 9.56 1.41
C ARG A 48 -1.22 9.04 1.46
N ALA A 49 -0.96 7.92 2.12
CA ALA A 49 0.39 7.35 2.18
C ALA A 49 0.87 6.87 0.80
N VAL A 50 -0.01 6.18 0.05
CA VAL A 50 0.28 5.65 -1.29
C VAL A 50 0.46 6.76 -2.31
N PHE A 51 -0.34 7.83 -2.25
CA PHE A 51 -0.37 8.91 -3.25
C PHE A 51 0.16 10.24 -2.74
N ASN A 52 1.07 10.24 -1.76
CA ASN A 52 1.69 11.48 -1.31
C ASN A 52 2.59 12.08 -2.40
N ASP A 53 2.56 13.41 -2.53
CA ASP A 53 3.27 14.13 -3.59
C ASP A 53 4.78 13.85 -3.59
N ALA A 54 5.41 13.84 -2.41
CA ALA A 54 6.85 13.60 -2.28
C ALA A 54 7.25 12.20 -2.78
N LEU A 55 6.44 11.18 -2.53
CA LEU A 55 6.64 9.83 -3.05
C LEU A 55 6.42 9.82 -4.55
N MET A 56 5.34 10.44 -5.04
CA MET A 56 5.03 10.47 -6.48
C MET A 56 6.13 11.17 -7.27
N GLU A 57 6.66 12.30 -6.80
CA GLU A 57 7.81 12.97 -7.42
C GLU A 57 9.02 12.02 -7.56
N ASN A 58 9.33 11.26 -6.50
CA ASN A 58 10.42 10.28 -6.52
C ASN A 58 10.14 9.09 -7.44
N VAL A 59 8.89 8.61 -7.46
CA VAL A 59 8.46 7.44 -8.24
C VAL A 59 8.50 7.74 -9.74
N PHE A 60 8.10 8.95 -10.14
CA PHE A 60 8.07 9.42 -11.53
C PHE A 60 9.43 9.89 -12.07
N ALA A 61 10.45 10.01 -11.21
CA ALA A 61 11.82 10.24 -11.66
C ALA A 61 12.34 9.04 -12.47
N GLU A 62 13.18 9.30 -13.47
CA GLU A 62 13.85 8.23 -14.22
C GLU A 62 14.75 7.40 -13.31
N GLN A 63 14.42 6.13 -13.12
CA GLN A 63 15.15 5.25 -12.22
C GLN A 63 15.06 3.79 -12.65
N GLN A 64 15.95 2.97 -12.11
CA GLN A 64 15.86 1.52 -12.29
C GLN A 64 14.69 0.95 -11.51
N LEU A 65 14.16 -0.17 -11.99
CA LEU A 65 13.12 -0.92 -11.28
C LEU A 65 13.59 -1.28 -9.87
N TYR A 66 12.71 -1.15 -8.88
CA TYR A 66 12.99 -1.59 -7.53
C TYR A 66 13.23 -3.09 -7.47
N SER A 67 14.17 -3.49 -6.59
CA SER A 67 14.24 -4.88 -6.17
C SER A 67 12.96 -5.25 -5.41
N MET A 68 12.62 -6.54 -5.41
CA MET A 68 11.47 -7.02 -4.62
C MET A 68 11.60 -6.66 -3.14
N GLU A 69 12.81 -6.66 -2.58
CA GLU A 69 13.04 -6.30 -1.18
C GLU A 69 12.75 -4.80 -0.93
N THR A 70 13.28 -3.92 -1.78
CA THR A 70 13.05 -2.47 -1.70
C THR A 70 11.56 -2.17 -1.84
N PHE A 71 10.91 -2.80 -2.81
CA PHE A 71 9.50 -2.61 -3.07
C PHE A 71 8.62 -3.10 -1.92
N ARG A 72 8.95 -4.26 -1.35
CA ARG A 72 8.27 -4.80 -0.17
C ARG A 72 8.37 -3.86 1.04
N LYS A 73 9.55 -3.28 1.28
CA LYS A 73 9.76 -2.29 2.34
C LYS A 73 8.93 -1.03 2.11
N LEU A 74 8.85 -0.55 0.86
CA LEU A 74 8.02 0.59 0.49
C LEU A 74 6.54 0.32 0.78
N LEU A 75 6.01 -0.82 0.33
CA LEU A 75 4.61 -1.21 0.59
C LEU A 75 4.32 -1.40 2.08
N PHE A 76 5.27 -1.95 2.84
CA PHE A 76 5.11 -2.06 4.30
C PHE A 76 4.99 -0.68 4.94
N ALA A 77 5.84 0.27 4.54
CA ALA A 77 5.78 1.64 5.04
C ALA A 77 4.45 2.34 4.67
N MET A 78 3.92 2.11 3.46
CA MET A 78 2.62 2.64 3.05
C MET A 78 1.44 2.01 3.80
N ALA A 79 1.55 0.73 4.17
CA ALA A 79 0.55 0.03 4.96
C ALA A 79 0.58 0.41 6.46
N GLN A 80 1.65 1.05 6.93
CA GLN A 80 1.69 1.66 8.25
C GLN A 80 1.02 3.04 8.19
N SER A 81 -0.01 3.25 9.01
CA SER A 81 -0.64 4.55 9.11
C SER A 81 -0.96 4.90 10.58
N PRO A 82 -1.23 6.17 10.89
CA PRO A 82 -1.64 6.57 12.24
C PRO A 82 -2.89 5.80 12.70
N SER A 83 -3.82 5.54 11.77
CA SER A 83 -5.06 4.80 12.01
C SER A 83 -4.91 3.28 11.98
N MET A 84 -3.83 2.73 11.43
CA MET A 84 -3.63 1.29 11.25
C MET A 84 -2.18 0.88 11.50
N ARG A 85 -1.98 -0.04 12.44
CA ARG A 85 -0.70 -0.74 12.63
C ARG A 85 -0.83 -2.19 12.21
N ILE A 86 -0.12 -2.56 11.15
CA ILE A 86 -0.02 -3.95 10.70
C ILE A 86 1.27 -4.57 11.24
N SER A 87 1.18 -5.78 11.80
CA SER A 87 2.39 -6.52 12.17
C SER A 87 3.12 -7.00 10.90
N GLN A 88 4.43 -7.21 10.99
CA GLN A 88 5.22 -7.67 9.86
C GLN A 88 4.73 -9.03 9.33
N GLU A 89 4.32 -9.94 10.23
CA GLU A 89 3.74 -11.24 9.85
C GLU A 89 2.43 -11.08 9.03
N ASN A 90 1.54 -10.18 9.46
CA ASN A 90 0.28 -9.96 8.76
C ASN A 90 0.51 -9.25 7.42
N PHE A 91 1.49 -8.35 7.36
CA PHE A 91 1.90 -7.75 6.11
C PHE A 91 2.49 -8.77 5.14
N ASP A 92 3.32 -9.72 5.60
CA ASP A 92 3.89 -10.76 4.73
C ASP A 92 2.78 -11.61 4.08
N LYS A 93 1.72 -11.92 4.83
CA LYS A 93 0.52 -12.59 4.29
C LYS A 93 -0.21 -11.73 3.27
N LEU A 94 -0.37 -10.43 3.55
CA LEU A 94 -1.01 -9.47 2.65
C LEU A 94 -0.21 -9.29 1.35
N PHE A 95 1.10 -9.11 1.44
CA PHE A 95 2.01 -8.93 0.31
C PHE A 95 2.02 -10.14 -0.62
N ARG A 96 1.93 -11.36 -0.07
CA ARG A 96 1.77 -12.57 -0.87
C ARG A 96 0.49 -12.55 -1.68
N ILE A 97 -0.63 -12.09 -1.12
CA ILE A 97 -1.91 -12.00 -1.82
C ILE A 97 -1.82 -10.96 -2.95
N MET A 98 -1.20 -9.80 -2.69
CA MET A 98 -1.04 -8.74 -3.69
C MET A 98 -0.20 -9.15 -4.93
N CYS A 99 0.67 -10.14 -4.77
CA CYS A 99 1.57 -10.60 -5.85
C CYS A 99 1.04 -11.82 -6.61
N MET A 100 -0.15 -12.33 -6.29
CA MET A 100 -0.80 -13.47 -6.97
C MET A 100 -1.79 -12.98 -8.02
#